data_AF-A0A8S2EQF2-F1
#
_entry.id   AF-A0A8S2EQF2-F1
#
_cell.length_a   1.000
_cell.length_b   1.000
_cell.length_c   1.000
_cell.angle_alpha   90.00
_cell.angle_beta   90.00
_cell.angle_gamma   90.00
#
_symmetry.space_group_name_H-M   'P 1'
#
loop_
_entity.id
_entity.type
_entity.pdbx_description
1 polymer ?
#
loop_
_entity_poly.entity_id
_entity_poly.type
_entity_poly.pdbx_seq_one_letter_code
_entity_poly.pdbx_strand_id
1 'polypeptide(L)'
;MVVVVTLLNLCSGCCVALGHTKLLGFKTEYRDYEHKDHDEIISYKLTPAQISGAMRLRQMTNRFIHNTQDELYRNRSAHNNYKEALNSLSADKSIIICKPDKGKGIVILDKSEYIEKMNAIVNDTATFKQITDDPTMNKEDKLVRFLLKLHERGFISDTEYKLARPVGSRFARLYGLPKVHKPNRSIRPILSSIKTFNYGLGLMLANRLAHLRSSASMVKDSFEFANTVKSFSGSQLNLRMISFDVKNLFTKVPLAYTIDLIIDKLYEKCDLCSISRKKMKCRKCEDTEDFRTLLRLATSETHFVYNNNLYEQIDGVSIGGPLAGTIADIFMIHLEESLHDDLYKNGVRLWRRFVDDTFALVEPNASINSILSVLNGFHPSIEFTFEMEVDNSLSFLDVHVIRSVSQYSTTIYRKSTFTGLIMKWQSYVPLS
;
A
#
# COMPACT_ATOMS: atom_id res chain seq x y z
N MET A 1 -17.05 6.73 -21.79
CA MET A 1 -17.37 8.04 -21.17
C MET A 1 -17.25 7.88 -19.66
N VAL A 2 -16.29 8.53 -19.00
CA VAL A 2 -16.09 8.37 -17.54
C VAL A 2 -16.85 9.47 -16.82
N VAL A 3 -17.95 9.10 -16.16
CA VAL A 3 -18.67 10.02 -15.28
C VAL A 3 -18.19 9.75 -13.85
N VAL A 4 -17.54 10.75 -13.25
CA VAL A 4 -17.24 10.73 -11.81
C VAL A 4 -18.49 11.22 -11.10
N VAL A 5 -19.26 10.30 -10.54
CA VAL A 5 -20.48 10.64 -9.79
C VAL A 5 -20.11 10.75 -8.31
N THR A 6 -20.33 11.94 -7.73
CA THR A 6 -20.10 12.20 -6.32
C THR A 6 -21.36 11.80 -5.52
N LEU A 7 -21.43 10.56 -5.03
CA LEU A 7 -22.46 10.17 -4.06
C LEU A 7 -21.97 10.42 -2.64
N LEU A 8 -22.70 11.27 -1.92
CA LEU A 8 -22.50 11.51 -0.49
C LEU A 8 -22.85 10.24 0.29
N ASN A 9 -21.84 9.57 0.87
CA ASN A 9 -22.07 8.51 1.85
C ASN A 9 -22.63 9.12 3.15
N LEU A 10 -23.95 9.06 3.29
CA LEU A 10 -24.66 9.41 4.51
C LEU A 10 -24.98 8.12 5.28
N CYS A 11 -24.08 7.69 6.16
CA CYS A 11 -24.44 6.80 7.25
C CYS A 11 -25.07 7.64 8.37
N SER A 12 -26.34 7.38 8.67
CA SER A 12 -27.02 7.83 9.89
C SER A 12 -27.48 6.59 10.68
N GLY A 13 -26.99 6.47 11.92
CA GLY A 13 -27.48 5.49 12.87
C GLY A 13 -28.88 5.82 13.38
N CYS A 14 -29.64 4.75 13.57
CA CYS A 14 -30.88 4.54 14.33
C CYS A 14 -32.23 5.08 13.81
N CYS A 15 -33.17 4.12 13.80
CA CYS A 15 -34.64 4.22 13.75
C CYS A 15 -35.38 4.18 12.40
N VAL A 16 -34.77 3.67 11.33
CA VAL A 16 -35.50 2.97 10.24
C VAL A 16 -34.82 1.64 9.92
N ALA A 17 -34.44 0.92 10.98
CA ALA A 17 -33.99 -0.45 10.89
C ALA A 17 -35.23 -1.34 10.80
N LEU A 18 -35.59 -1.78 9.59
CA LEU A 18 -36.29 -3.06 9.28
C LEU A 18 -36.70 -3.21 7.78
N GLY A 19 -36.40 -2.26 6.88
CA GLY A 19 -36.87 -2.32 5.49
C GLY A 19 -35.84 -2.41 4.35
N HIS A 20 -34.53 -2.28 4.61
CA HIS A 20 -33.54 -2.05 3.53
C HIS A 20 -32.26 -2.88 3.63
N THR A 21 -32.37 -4.18 3.91
CA THR A 21 -31.22 -5.13 3.96
C THR A 21 -31.25 -6.19 2.86
N LYS A 22 -31.52 -5.80 1.59
CA LYS A 22 -31.62 -6.78 0.49
C LYS A 22 -31.13 -6.29 -0.88
N LEU A 23 -29.96 -5.66 -0.96
CA LEU A 23 -29.40 -5.21 -2.26
C LEU A 23 -27.92 -5.51 -2.52
N LEU A 24 -27.18 -6.07 -1.56
CA LEU A 24 -25.82 -6.59 -1.79
C LEU A 24 -25.69 -7.84 -0.92
N GLY A 25 -25.75 -9.03 -1.53
CA GLY A 25 -25.78 -10.33 -0.84
C GLY A 25 -24.54 -10.71 -0.03
N PHE A 26 -24.03 -9.80 0.81
CA PHE A 26 -22.99 -10.03 1.80
C PHE A 26 -23.61 -9.86 3.18
N LYS A 27 -23.83 -10.99 3.86
CA LYS A 27 -24.05 -11.01 5.31
C LYS A 27 -22.71 -10.72 5.98
N THR A 28 -22.58 -9.58 6.62
CA THR A 28 -21.73 -9.45 7.80
C THR A 28 -22.67 -9.07 8.92
N GLU A 29 -22.89 -10.00 9.85
CA GLU A 29 -23.72 -9.73 11.00
C GLU A 29 -23.03 -8.65 11.85
N TYR A 30 -23.81 -7.63 12.22
CA TYR A 30 -23.39 -6.49 13.02
C TYR A 30 -22.82 -6.88 14.40
N ARG A 31 -23.00 -8.14 14.82
CA ARG A 31 -22.63 -8.67 16.14
C ARG A 31 -21.16 -9.08 16.30
N ASP A 32 -20.36 -9.08 15.23
CA ASP A 32 -18.95 -9.52 15.29
C ASP A 32 -17.95 -8.41 15.69
N TYR A 33 -18.41 -7.19 16.01
CA TYR A 33 -17.56 -6.03 16.33
C TYR A 33 -17.62 -5.57 17.79
N GLU A 34 -18.39 -6.22 18.65
CA GLU A 34 -18.39 -5.94 20.09
C GLU A 34 -17.51 -6.97 20.81
N HIS A 35 -16.31 -6.53 21.19
CA HIS A 35 -15.71 -6.68 22.51
C HIS A 35 -14.24 -6.21 22.42
N LYS A 36 -14.05 -4.90 22.59
CA LYS A 36 -12.84 -4.35 23.19
C LYS A 36 -13.28 -3.52 24.37
N ASP A 37 -12.73 -3.85 25.53
CA ASP A 37 -12.99 -3.19 26.79
C ASP A 37 -12.88 -1.67 26.64
N HIS A 38 -13.97 -0.98 26.95
CA HIS A 38 -13.95 0.43 27.24
C HIS A 38 -13.21 0.59 28.56
N ASP A 39 -12.02 1.20 28.53
CA ASP A 39 -11.50 2.07 29.60
C ASP A 39 -10.12 2.65 29.21
N GLU A 40 -10.08 3.48 28.17
CA GLU A 40 -9.04 4.51 28.05
C GLU A 40 -9.67 5.82 27.57
N ILE A 41 -9.93 6.73 28.52
CA ILE A 41 -10.24 8.12 28.20
C ILE A 41 -8.92 8.77 27.77
N ILE A 42 -8.64 8.77 26.46
CA ILE A 42 -7.52 9.54 25.92
C ILE A 42 -7.89 11.02 26.01
N SER A 43 -7.46 11.68 27.09
CA SER A 43 -7.59 13.12 27.23
C SER A 43 -6.48 13.81 26.43
N TYR A 44 -6.82 14.38 25.27
CA TYR A 44 -5.91 15.27 24.56
C TYR A 44 -5.95 16.64 25.23
N LYS A 45 -4.81 17.15 25.72
CA LYS A 45 -4.67 18.57 26.11
C LYS A 45 -4.62 19.43 24.84
N LEU A 46 -5.79 19.68 24.25
CA LEU A 46 -5.93 20.59 23.12
C LEU A 46 -5.74 22.03 23.57
N THR A 47 -5.04 22.82 22.76
CA THR A 47 -4.95 24.28 22.97
C THR A 47 -6.33 24.93 22.80
N PRO A 48 -6.60 26.09 23.42
CA PRO A 48 -7.86 26.83 23.25
C PRO A 48 -8.19 27.10 21.77
N ALA A 49 -7.18 27.33 20.93
CA ALA A 49 -7.35 27.52 19.49
C ALA A 49 -7.82 26.24 18.78
N GLN A 50 -7.25 25.08 19.12
CA GLN A 50 -7.66 23.78 18.59
C GLN A 50 -9.08 23.41 19.03
N ILE A 51 -9.46 23.69 20.28
CA ILE A 51 -10.82 23.48 20.79
C ILE A 51 -11.82 24.34 20.01
N SER A 52 -11.52 25.62 19.83
CA SER A 52 -12.35 26.55 19.04
C SER A 52 -12.50 26.10 17.59
N GLY A 53 -11.40 25.64 16.96
CA GLY A 53 -11.43 25.07 15.61
C GLY A 53 -12.28 23.80 15.51
N ALA A 54 -12.12 22.87 16.46
CA ALA A 54 -12.91 21.65 16.53
C ALA A 54 -14.40 21.93 16.76
N MET A 55 -14.75 22.90 17.61
CA MET A 55 -16.13 23.32 17.84
C MET A 55 -16.76 23.94 16.60
N ARG A 56 -16.03 24.79 15.85
CA ARG A 56 -16.51 25.33 14.56
C ARG A 56 -16.77 24.22 13.55
N LEU A 57 -15.82 23.29 13.39
CA LEU A 57 -15.98 22.13 12.51
C LEU A 57 -17.18 21.27 12.90
N ARG A 58 -17.39 21.03 14.20
CA ARG A 58 -18.56 20.31 14.73
C ARG A 58 -19.87 21.04 14.42
N GLN A 59 -19.94 22.36 14.63
CA GLN A 59 -21.12 23.16 14.30
C GLN A 59 -21.42 23.19 12.80
N MET A 60 -20.39 23.28 11.94
CA MET A 60 -20.55 23.19 10.49
C MET A 60 -21.06 21.80 10.08
N THR A 61 -20.50 20.75 10.67
CA THR A 61 -20.91 19.36 10.41
C THR A 61 -22.36 19.12 10.85
N ASN A 62 -22.75 19.61 12.02
CA ASN A 62 -24.12 19.46 12.53
C ASN A 62 -25.13 20.22 11.66
N ARG A 63 -24.81 21.46 11.23
CA ARG A 63 -25.65 22.21 10.28
C ARG A 63 -25.79 21.50 8.95
N PHE A 64 -24.69 20.97 8.41
CA PHE A 64 -24.73 20.16 7.20
C PHE A 64 -25.63 18.94 7.37
N ILE A 65 -25.47 18.16 8.45
CA ILE A 65 -26.31 16.99 8.72
C ILE A 65 -27.80 17.36 8.78
N HIS A 66 -28.14 18.42 9.51
CA HIS A 66 -29.54 18.84 9.66
C HIS A 66 -30.14 19.29 8.33
N ASN A 67 -29.42 20.13 7.58
CA ASN A 67 -29.86 20.58 6.26
C ASN A 67 -30.01 19.40 5.27
N THR A 68 -29.09 18.43 5.32
CA THR A 68 -29.14 17.26 4.43
C THR A 68 -30.30 16.34 4.80
N GLN A 69 -30.59 16.16 6.09
CA GLN A 69 -31.76 15.40 6.56
C GLN A 69 -33.05 16.07 6.10
N ASP A 70 -33.16 17.38 6.26
CA ASP A 70 -34.32 18.14 5.80
C ASP A 70 -34.51 18.07 4.28
N GLU A 71 -33.42 18.13 3.49
CA GLU A 71 -33.46 17.92 2.04
C GLU A 71 -33.89 16.49 1.66
N LEU A 72 -33.40 15.47 2.37
CA LEU A 72 -33.80 14.07 2.16
C LEU A 72 -35.28 13.84 2.49
N TYR A 73 -35.80 14.47 3.55
CA TYR A 73 -37.20 14.40 3.93
C TYR A 73 -38.11 15.12 2.93
N ARG A 74 -37.68 16.27 2.37
CA ARG A 74 -38.44 17.03 1.36
C ARG A 74 -38.50 16.34 0.00
N ASN A 75 -37.54 15.47 -0.32
CA ASN A 75 -37.38 14.85 -1.64
C ASN A 75 -37.76 13.35 -1.71
N ARG A 76 -38.81 12.91 -0.98
CA ARG A 76 -39.24 11.49 -0.98
C ARG A 76 -39.56 10.92 -2.37
N SER A 77 -40.16 11.72 -3.26
CA SER A 77 -40.46 11.33 -4.65
C SER A 77 -39.20 11.25 -5.52
N ALA A 78 -38.24 12.16 -5.34
CA ALA A 78 -36.93 12.06 -5.99
C ALA A 78 -36.12 10.84 -5.51
N HIS A 79 -36.32 10.42 -4.24
CA HIS A 79 -35.68 9.24 -3.67
C HIS A 79 -36.01 7.95 -4.42
N ASN A 80 -37.25 7.79 -4.89
CA ASN A 80 -37.65 6.65 -5.72
C ASN A 80 -36.96 6.68 -7.09
N ASN A 81 -36.91 7.86 -7.73
CA ASN A 81 -36.22 8.03 -9.01
C ASN A 81 -34.71 7.75 -8.89
N TYR A 82 -34.06 8.19 -7.80
CA TYR A 82 -32.65 7.86 -7.53
C TYR A 82 -32.44 6.36 -7.31
N LYS A 83 -33.34 5.70 -6.59
CA LYS A 83 -33.27 4.25 -6.36
C LYS A 83 -33.44 3.48 -7.66
N GLU A 84 -34.37 3.87 -8.52
CA GLU A 84 -34.54 3.29 -9.85
C GLU A 84 -33.31 3.49 -10.73
N ALA A 85 -32.75 4.70 -10.77
CA ALA A 85 -31.52 4.98 -11.49
C ALA A 85 -30.33 4.15 -10.98
N LEU A 86 -30.17 4.03 -9.66
CA LEU A 86 -29.13 3.19 -9.04
C LEU A 86 -29.34 1.71 -9.34
N ASN A 87 -30.58 1.23 -9.30
CA ASN A 87 -30.90 -0.15 -9.68
C ASN A 87 -30.56 -0.40 -11.16
N SER A 88 -30.94 0.52 -12.06
CA SER A 88 -30.62 0.45 -13.48
C SER A 88 -29.11 0.42 -13.71
N LEU A 89 -28.35 1.32 -13.06
CA LEU A 89 -26.89 1.35 -13.10
C LEU A 89 -26.27 0.05 -12.57
N SER A 90 -26.81 -0.49 -11.47
CA SER A 90 -26.31 -1.74 -10.89
C SER A 90 -26.60 -2.97 -11.75
N ALA A 91 -27.67 -2.92 -12.56
CA ALA A 91 -28.08 -3.99 -13.46
C ALA A 91 -27.35 -3.95 -14.81
N ASP A 92 -26.78 -2.80 -15.19
CA ASP A 92 -26.02 -2.65 -16.42
C ASP A 92 -24.70 -3.43 -16.35
N LYS A 93 -24.63 -4.51 -17.14
CA LYS A 93 -23.46 -5.40 -17.20
C LYS A 93 -22.34 -4.85 -18.09
N SER A 94 -22.58 -3.77 -18.85
CA SER A 94 -21.59 -3.14 -19.73
C SER A 94 -20.63 -2.20 -18.99
N ILE A 95 -20.93 -1.87 -17.73
CA ILE A 95 -20.13 -0.95 -16.92
C ILE A 95 -19.50 -1.65 -15.71
N ILE A 96 -18.44 -1.03 -15.19
CA ILE A 96 -17.86 -1.33 -13.88
C ILE A 96 -17.92 -0.08 -13.01
N ILE A 97 -18.45 -0.24 -11.81
CA ILE A 97 -18.53 0.79 -10.78
C ILE A 97 -17.50 0.46 -9.70
N CYS A 98 -16.52 1.34 -9.50
CA CYS A 98 -15.41 1.11 -8.57
C CYS A 98 -14.95 2.41 -7.89
N LYS A 99 -14.06 2.28 -6.90
CA LYS A 99 -13.43 3.42 -6.24
C LYS A 99 -12.21 3.89 -7.05
N PRO A 100 -11.92 5.20 -7.08
CA PRO A 100 -10.66 5.69 -7.65
C PRO A 100 -9.47 5.27 -6.78
N ASP A 101 -8.29 5.26 -7.40
CA ASP A 101 -7.01 5.01 -6.73
C ASP A 101 -6.68 6.06 -5.65
N LYS A 102 -6.99 7.34 -5.94
CA LYS A 102 -6.72 8.48 -5.07
C LYS A 102 -7.97 9.35 -4.95
N GLY A 103 -8.17 9.89 -3.75
CA GLY A 103 -9.32 10.71 -3.41
C GLY A 103 -10.57 9.89 -3.08
N LYS A 104 -11.69 10.59 -2.94
CA LYS A 104 -12.99 9.98 -2.66
C LYS A 104 -13.96 10.30 -3.78
N GLY A 105 -14.51 9.25 -4.37
CA GLY A 105 -15.50 9.33 -5.44
C GLY A 105 -15.90 7.95 -5.91
N ILE A 106 -16.74 7.92 -6.93
CA ILE A 106 -17.14 6.71 -7.65
C ILE A 106 -16.72 6.89 -9.10
N VAL A 107 -16.10 5.85 -9.67
CA VAL A 107 -15.69 5.81 -11.07
C VAL A 107 -16.56 4.80 -11.79
N ILE A 108 -17.21 5.25 -12.85
CA ILE A 108 -17.94 4.40 -13.79
C ILE A 108 -17.07 4.25 -15.04
N LEU A 109 -16.71 3.00 -15.35
CA LEU A 109 -15.90 2.65 -16.52
C LEU A 109 -16.69 1.73 -17.44
N ASP A 110 -16.34 1.77 -18.72
CA ASP A 110 -16.69 0.69 -19.62
C ASP A 110 -16.02 -0.61 -19.14
N LYS A 111 -16.81 -1.69 -19.04
CA LYS A 111 -16.33 -2.97 -18.52
C LYS A 111 -15.30 -3.60 -19.45
N SER A 112 -15.45 -3.45 -20.77
CA SER A 112 -14.51 -3.99 -21.74
C SER A 112 -13.14 -3.31 -21.62
N GLU A 113 -13.10 -1.97 -21.51
CA GLU A 113 -11.87 -1.20 -21.30
C GLU A 113 -11.18 -1.58 -19.97
N TYR A 114 -11.96 -1.76 -18.89
CA TYR A 114 -11.41 -2.18 -17.61
C TYR A 114 -10.82 -3.60 -17.68
N ILE A 115 -11.52 -4.54 -18.31
CA ILE A 115 -11.05 -5.92 -18.46
C ILE A 115 -9.79 -5.95 -19.33
N GLU A 116 -9.75 -5.21 -20.44
CA GLU A 116 -8.57 -5.11 -21.30
C GLU A 116 -7.34 -4.62 -20.53
N LYS A 117 -7.49 -3.53 -19.77
CA LYS A 117 -6.40 -2.95 -18.95
C LYS A 117 -5.93 -3.91 -17.85
N MET A 118 -6.85 -4.65 -17.23
CA MET A 118 -6.49 -5.64 -16.22
C MET A 118 -5.85 -6.90 -16.84
N ASN A 119 -6.33 -7.34 -18.00
CA ASN A 119 -5.73 -8.45 -18.75
C ASN A 119 -4.30 -8.13 -19.18
N ALA A 120 -4.03 -6.89 -19.59
CA ALA A 120 -2.67 -6.43 -19.87
C ALA A 120 -1.71 -6.58 -18.66
N ILE A 121 -2.23 -6.58 -17.42
CA ILE A 121 -1.45 -6.82 -16.20
C ILE A 121 -1.33 -8.32 -15.92
N VAL A 122 -2.44 -9.07 -15.89
CA VAL A 122 -2.42 -10.49 -15.50
C VAL A 122 -1.81 -11.42 -16.56
N ASN A 123 -1.70 -10.95 -17.80
CA ASN A 123 -1.03 -11.69 -18.88
C ASN A 123 0.50 -11.50 -18.88
N ASP A 124 1.08 -10.75 -17.93
CA ASP A 124 2.53 -10.72 -17.73
C ASP A 124 3.00 -12.09 -17.21
N THR A 125 3.47 -12.94 -18.13
CA THR A 125 3.92 -14.31 -17.82
C THR A 125 5.19 -14.36 -16.99
N ALA A 126 5.92 -13.24 -16.83
CA ALA A 126 7.05 -13.16 -15.91
C ALA A 126 6.58 -13.09 -14.45
N THR A 127 5.38 -12.54 -14.19
CA THR A 127 4.84 -12.33 -12.83
C THR A 127 3.71 -13.29 -12.48
N PHE A 128 2.87 -13.68 -13.45
CA PHE A 128 1.66 -14.45 -13.23
C PHE A 128 1.59 -15.71 -14.10
N LYS A 129 1.00 -16.76 -13.53
CA LYS A 129 0.70 -18.01 -14.21
C LYS A 129 -0.78 -18.36 -14.02
N GLN A 130 -1.48 -18.65 -15.10
CA GLN A 130 -2.85 -19.17 -15.01
C GLN A 130 -2.82 -20.64 -14.55
N ILE A 131 -3.76 -21.01 -13.66
CA ILE A 131 -3.91 -22.36 -13.13
C ILE A 131 -5.37 -22.82 -13.23
N THR A 132 -5.59 -24.13 -13.24
CA THR A 132 -6.91 -24.75 -13.45
C THR A 132 -7.60 -25.14 -12.15
N ASP A 133 -6.82 -25.66 -11.20
CA ASP A 133 -7.34 -26.27 -9.98
C ASP A 133 -7.05 -25.39 -8.77
N ASP A 134 -8.01 -25.27 -7.86
CA ASP A 134 -7.86 -24.51 -6.63
C ASP A 134 -6.89 -25.21 -5.66
N PRO A 135 -5.69 -24.67 -5.41
CA PRO A 135 -4.70 -25.32 -4.55
C PRO A 135 -4.89 -24.95 -3.07
N THR A 136 -5.95 -24.22 -2.68
CA THR A 136 -6.14 -23.66 -1.34
C THR A 136 -5.91 -24.68 -0.22
N MET A 137 -6.66 -25.80 -0.24
CA MET A 137 -6.56 -26.83 0.79
C MET A 137 -5.16 -27.47 0.83
N ASN A 138 -4.60 -27.76 -0.34
CA ASN A 138 -3.27 -28.37 -0.45
C ASN A 138 -2.17 -27.44 0.09
N LYS A 139 -2.25 -26.14 -0.19
CA LYS A 139 -1.30 -25.14 0.31
C LYS A 139 -1.45 -24.88 1.80
N GLU A 140 -2.69 -24.80 2.30
CA GLU A 140 -2.99 -24.71 3.72
C GLU A 140 -2.39 -25.90 4.50
N ASP A 141 -2.68 -27.13 4.07
CA ASP A 141 -2.17 -28.35 4.70
C ASP A 141 -0.63 -28.40 4.71
N LYS A 142 0.00 -28.06 3.57
CA LYS A 142 1.46 -28.01 3.46
C LYS A 142 2.05 -26.99 4.43
N LEU A 143 1.49 -25.79 4.48
CA LEU A 143 1.95 -24.73 5.37
C LEU A 143 1.78 -25.12 6.85
N VAL A 144 0.63 -25.69 7.23
CA VAL A 144 0.37 -26.13 8.61
C VAL A 144 1.38 -27.19 9.04
N ARG A 145 1.64 -28.21 8.21
CA ARG A 145 2.64 -29.25 8.51
C ARG A 145 4.04 -28.66 8.63
N PHE A 146 4.40 -27.72 7.74
CA PHE A 146 5.70 -27.08 7.78
C PHE A 146 5.88 -26.23 9.04
N LEU A 147 4.90 -25.39 9.38
CA LEU A 147 4.91 -24.59 10.60
C LEU A 147 4.97 -25.45 11.86
N LEU A 148 4.26 -26.58 11.90
CA LEU A 148 4.30 -27.50 13.03
C LEU A 148 5.71 -28.09 13.23
N LYS A 149 6.36 -28.54 12.15
CA LYS A 149 7.77 -29.01 12.20
C LYS A 149 8.69 -27.93 12.79
N LEU A 150 8.54 -26.67 12.35
CA LEU A 150 9.37 -25.56 12.84
C LEU A 150 9.08 -25.22 14.30
N HIS A 151 7.82 -25.30 14.72
CA HIS A 151 7.41 -25.06 16.09
C HIS A 151 7.96 -26.14 17.04
N GLU A 152 7.84 -27.43 16.69
CA GLU A 152 8.38 -28.55 17.48
C GLU A 152 9.91 -28.47 17.65
N ARG A 153 10.61 -27.93 16.66
CA ARG A 153 12.06 -27.66 16.73
C ARG A 153 12.45 -26.41 17.52
N GLY A 154 11.47 -25.59 17.93
CA GLY A 154 11.69 -24.30 18.57
C GLY A 154 12.23 -23.20 17.64
N PHE A 155 12.07 -23.34 16.32
CA PHE A 155 12.49 -22.32 15.34
C PHE A 155 11.52 -21.13 15.25
N ILE A 156 10.24 -21.39 15.50
CA ILE A 156 9.21 -20.36 15.69
C ILE A 156 8.60 -20.54 17.08
N SER A 157 8.28 -19.42 17.73
CA SER A 157 7.61 -19.40 19.03
C SER A 157 6.13 -19.79 18.91
N ASP A 158 5.48 -20.08 20.04
CA ASP A 158 4.03 -20.38 20.08
C ASP A 158 3.19 -19.20 19.59
N THR A 159 3.59 -17.97 19.90
CA THR A 159 2.90 -16.75 19.44
C THR A 159 3.02 -16.58 17.93
N GLU A 160 4.21 -16.82 17.38
CA GLU A 160 4.46 -16.80 15.93
C GLU A 160 3.71 -17.92 15.21
N TYR A 161 3.71 -19.13 15.77
CA TYR A 161 2.96 -20.27 15.23
C TYR A 161 1.45 -19.96 15.18
N LYS A 162 0.87 -19.46 16.28
CA LYS A 162 -0.55 -19.08 16.34
C LYS A 162 -0.91 -17.98 15.33
N LEU A 163 -0.02 -17.01 15.13
CA LEU A 163 -0.22 -15.94 14.16
C LEU A 163 -0.09 -16.43 12.71
N ALA A 164 0.88 -17.32 12.44
CA ALA A 164 1.18 -17.79 11.10
C ALA A 164 0.23 -18.89 10.60
N ARG A 165 -0.30 -19.71 11.52
CA ARG A 165 -1.10 -20.89 11.20
C ARG A 165 -2.45 -20.49 10.56
N PRO A 166 -2.70 -20.86 9.29
CA PRO A 166 -4.00 -20.63 8.67
C PRO A 166 -5.10 -21.53 9.25
N VAL A 167 -6.34 -21.05 9.14
CA VAL A 167 -7.56 -21.82 9.42
C VAL A 167 -8.64 -21.39 8.43
N GLY A 168 -9.07 -22.30 7.55
CA GLY A 168 -10.19 -22.06 6.63
C GLY A 168 -9.87 -20.99 5.59
N SER A 169 -8.80 -21.22 4.83
CA SER A 169 -8.27 -20.27 3.85
C SER A 169 -9.18 -20.12 2.64
N ARG A 170 -8.98 -19.02 1.92
CA ARG A 170 -9.55 -18.78 0.59
C ARG A 170 -8.49 -18.27 -0.37
N PHE A 171 -8.75 -18.36 -1.66
CA PHE A 171 -7.95 -17.66 -2.67
C PHE A 171 -8.05 -16.13 -2.51
N ALA A 172 -7.00 -15.43 -2.93
CA ALA A 172 -7.01 -13.98 -2.96
C ALA A 172 -7.93 -13.48 -4.11
N ARG A 173 -8.31 -12.20 -4.08
CA ARG A 173 -9.11 -11.58 -5.15
C ARG A 173 -8.39 -10.39 -5.73
N LEU A 174 -8.14 -10.41 -7.03
CA LEU A 174 -7.54 -9.28 -7.74
C LEU A 174 -8.63 -8.33 -8.22
N TYR A 175 -8.43 -7.03 -7.99
CA TYR A 175 -9.24 -5.97 -8.56
C TYR A 175 -8.39 -4.74 -8.85
N GLY A 176 -8.92 -3.83 -9.64
CA GLY A 176 -8.23 -2.65 -10.15
C GLY A 176 -8.83 -1.36 -9.62
N LEU A 177 -7.98 -0.41 -9.23
CA LEU A 177 -8.37 0.95 -8.87
C LEU A 177 -7.93 1.93 -9.97
N PRO A 178 -8.85 2.66 -10.62
CA PRO A 178 -8.48 3.58 -11.70
C PRO A 178 -7.69 4.79 -11.19
N LYS A 179 -6.53 5.04 -11.78
CA LYS A 179 -5.70 6.23 -11.53
C LYS A 179 -6.24 7.43 -12.32
N VAL A 180 -7.43 7.92 -11.93
CA VAL A 180 -8.16 9.01 -12.63
C VAL A 180 -7.39 10.33 -12.72
N HIS A 181 -6.36 10.51 -11.88
CA HIS A 181 -5.48 11.68 -11.88
C HIS A 181 -4.33 11.58 -12.90
N LYS A 182 -4.18 10.46 -13.63
CA LYS A 182 -3.19 10.29 -14.70
C LYS A 182 -3.87 10.35 -16.08
N PRO A 183 -3.25 10.95 -17.12
CA PRO A 183 -3.85 11.08 -18.46
C PRO A 183 -4.31 9.75 -19.07
N ASN A 184 -3.47 8.71 -18.99
CA ASN A 184 -3.76 7.39 -19.54
C ASN A 184 -4.76 6.57 -18.70
N ARG A 185 -5.13 7.07 -17.50
CA ARG A 185 -6.06 6.41 -16.57
C ARG A 185 -5.73 4.93 -16.39
N SER A 186 -4.46 4.65 -16.13
CA SER A 186 -3.99 3.29 -15.84
C SER A 186 -4.66 2.76 -14.57
N ILE A 187 -4.67 1.45 -14.40
CA ILE A 187 -5.31 0.79 -13.26
C ILE A 187 -4.24 0.33 -12.27
N ARG A 188 -4.44 0.59 -10.98
CA ARG A 188 -3.62 0.00 -9.92
C ARG A 188 -4.19 -1.39 -9.56
N PRO A 189 -3.46 -2.48 -9.79
CA PRO A 189 -3.89 -3.80 -9.34
C PRO A 189 -3.75 -3.89 -7.81
N ILE A 190 -4.80 -4.40 -7.14
CA ILE A 190 -4.82 -4.68 -5.70
C ILE A 190 -5.20 -6.14 -5.50
N LEU A 191 -4.38 -6.86 -4.74
CA LEU A 191 -4.65 -8.23 -4.35
C LEU A 191 -5.23 -8.26 -2.93
N SER A 192 -6.52 -8.58 -2.81
CA SER A 192 -7.14 -8.81 -1.50
C SER A 192 -6.70 -10.17 -0.94
N SER A 193 -5.65 -10.14 -0.12
CA SER A 193 -5.01 -11.31 0.51
C SER A 193 -5.67 -11.72 1.84
N ILE A 194 -6.69 -10.98 2.31
CA ILE A 194 -7.30 -11.25 3.62
C ILE A 194 -7.88 -12.67 3.64
N LYS A 195 -7.51 -13.46 4.65
CA LYS A 195 -7.84 -14.89 4.82
C LYS A 195 -7.24 -15.82 3.75
N THR A 196 -6.19 -15.42 3.04
CA THR A 196 -5.38 -16.40 2.29
C THR A 196 -4.56 -17.26 3.24
N PHE A 197 -4.16 -18.44 2.78
CA PHE A 197 -3.42 -19.41 3.59
C PHE A 197 -2.10 -18.84 4.14
N ASN A 198 -1.48 -17.90 3.43
CA ASN A 198 -0.21 -17.29 3.79
C ASN A 198 -0.34 -15.90 4.44
N TYR A 199 -1.55 -15.39 4.68
CA TYR A 199 -1.75 -14.04 5.24
C TYR A 199 -1.14 -13.90 6.64
N GLY A 200 -1.46 -14.83 7.54
CA GLY A 200 -0.92 -14.85 8.91
C GLY A 200 0.60 -15.01 8.93
N LEU A 201 1.13 -15.87 8.07
CA LEU A 201 2.56 -16.04 7.89
C LEU A 201 3.23 -14.72 7.46
N GLY A 202 2.63 -14.00 6.51
CA GLY A 202 3.12 -12.69 6.09
C GLY A 202 3.19 -11.68 7.24
N LEU A 203 2.18 -11.66 8.12
CA LEU A 203 2.19 -10.81 9.32
C LEU A 203 3.31 -11.20 10.29
N MET A 204 3.45 -12.50 10.56
CA MET A 204 4.49 -13.03 11.44
C MET A 204 5.89 -12.63 10.94
N LEU A 205 6.17 -12.82 9.64
CA LEU A 205 7.44 -12.43 9.04
C LEU A 205 7.64 -10.92 9.01
N ALA A 206 6.61 -10.14 8.74
CA ALA A 206 6.70 -8.67 8.77
C ALA A 206 7.10 -8.17 10.16
N ASN A 207 6.58 -8.78 11.22
CA ASN A 207 6.97 -8.48 12.60
C ASN A 207 8.42 -8.89 12.87
N ARG A 208 8.80 -10.12 12.48
CA ARG A 208 10.15 -10.65 12.69
C ARG A 208 11.22 -9.82 11.97
N LEU A 209 10.90 -9.30 10.79
CA LEU A 209 11.80 -8.50 9.93
C LEU A 209 11.70 -6.99 10.16
N ALA A 210 10.86 -6.51 11.09
CA ALA A 210 10.63 -5.08 11.30
C ALA A 210 11.92 -4.29 11.58
N HIS A 211 12.88 -4.91 12.27
CA HIS A 211 14.18 -4.31 12.58
C HIS A 211 15.04 -4.00 11.34
N LEU A 212 14.78 -4.66 10.19
CA LEU A 212 15.50 -4.42 8.93
C LEU A 212 14.88 -3.28 8.09
N ARG A 213 13.75 -2.68 8.51
CA ARG A 213 13.04 -1.63 7.75
C ARG A 213 13.47 -0.20 8.09
N SER A 214 14.48 -0.04 8.95
CA SER A 214 14.89 1.28 9.42
C SER A 214 16.11 1.78 8.67
N SER A 215 16.02 2.97 8.09
CA SER A 215 17.13 3.70 7.48
C SER A 215 17.01 5.19 7.72
N ALA A 216 18.14 5.89 7.82
CA ALA A 216 18.20 7.34 7.94
C ALA A 216 17.72 8.08 6.67
N SER A 217 17.63 7.40 5.53
CA SER A 217 17.06 7.93 4.29
C SER A 217 15.54 7.96 4.30
N MET A 218 14.88 7.20 5.18
CA MET A 218 13.43 7.01 5.13
C MET A 218 12.69 8.15 5.83
N VAL A 219 11.56 8.54 5.26
CA VAL A 219 10.62 9.52 5.81
C VAL A 219 9.46 8.75 6.42
N LYS A 220 9.09 9.06 7.67
CA LYS A 220 7.95 8.41 8.34
C LYS A 220 6.61 8.93 7.84
N ASP A 221 6.49 10.24 7.69
CA ASP A 221 5.25 10.90 7.29
C ASP A 221 5.50 12.31 6.69
N SER A 222 4.43 12.90 6.14
CA SER A 222 4.48 14.22 5.52
C SER A 222 4.82 15.35 6.51
N PHE A 223 4.54 15.19 7.81
CA PHE A 223 4.85 16.21 8.82
C PHE A 223 6.33 16.22 9.14
N GLU A 224 6.93 15.06 9.35
CA GLU A 224 8.39 14.91 9.53
C GLU A 224 9.14 15.49 8.32
N PHE A 225 8.69 15.15 7.11
CA PHE A 225 9.27 15.69 5.89
C PHE A 225 9.17 17.22 5.83
N ALA A 226 7.97 17.78 6.07
CA ALA A 226 7.77 19.22 6.05
C ALA A 226 8.65 19.96 7.07
N ASN A 227 8.86 19.38 8.25
CA ASN A 227 9.75 19.95 9.26
C ASN A 227 11.22 19.88 8.84
N THR A 228 11.63 18.76 8.26
CA THR A 228 12.99 18.56 7.74
C THR A 228 13.30 19.58 6.65
N VAL A 229 12.38 19.76 5.69
CA VAL A 229 12.53 20.74 4.61
C VAL A 229 12.64 22.17 5.14
N LYS A 230 11.82 22.54 6.14
CA LYS A 230 11.87 23.88 6.74
C LYS A 230 13.17 24.18 7.49
N SER A 231 13.88 23.16 7.97
CA SER A 231 15.19 23.35 8.60
C SER A 231 16.31 23.61 7.59
N PHE A 232 16.08 23.43 6.29
CA PHE A 232 17.11 23.66 5.28
C PHE A 232 17.43 25.15 5.14
N SER A 233 18.72 25.45 5.12
CA SER A 233 19.24 26.82 5.05
C SER A 233 20.62 26.87 4.38
N GLY A 234 21.11 28.09 4.13
CA GLY A 234 22.47 28.31 3.62
C GLY A 234 22.71 27.64 2.27
N SER A 235 23.75 26.82 2.17
CA SER A 235 24.16 26.17 0.92
C SER A 235 23.09 25.26 0.31
N GLN A 236 22.13 24.77 1.11
CA GLN A 236 21.02 23.95 0.62
C GLN A 236 20.01 24.74 -0.23
N LEU A 237 20.01 26.07 -0.14
CA LEU A 237 19.17 26.94 -0.97
C LEU A 237 19.68 27.03 -2.42
N ASN A 238 20.94 26.65 -2.65
CA ASN A 238 21.52 26.62 -3.99
C ASN A 238 21.34 25.26 -4.68
N LEU A 239 20.80 24.24 -4.00
CA LEU A 239 20.60 22.91 -4.57
C LEU A 239 19.26 22.82 -5.29
N ARG A 240 19.19 22.05 -6.37
CA ARG A 240 17.94 21.77 -7.10
C ARG A 240 17.15 20.67 -6.41
N MET A 241 15.84 20.83 -6.32
CA MET A 241 14.94 19.79 -5.84
C MET A 241 14.56 18.86 -6.99
N ILE A 242 14.59 17.57 -6.71
CA ILE A 242 14.20 16.52 -7.66
C ILE A 242 13.39 15.48 -6.92
N SER A 243 12.33 14.99 -7.56
CA SER A 243 11.63 13.81 -7.09
C SER A 243 11.97 12.64 -8.00
N PHE A 244 12.27 11.48 -7.42
CA PHE A 244 12.39 10.22 -8.13
C PHE A 244 11.20 9.30 -7.75
N ASP A 245 10.68 8.54 -8.71
CA ASP A 245 9.59 7.56 -8.51
C ASP A 245 9.99 6.22 -9.14
N VAL A 246 9.79 5.12 -8.41
CA VAL A 246 10.02 3.76 -8.93
C VAL A 246 8.75 3.23 -9.60
N LYS A 247 8.84 2.91 -10.89
CA LYS A 247 7.71 2.35 -11.62
C LYS A 247 7.31 0.98 -11.07
N ASN A 248 6.08 0.89 -10.57
CA ASN A 248 5.43 -0.35 -10.17
C ASN A 248 6.28 -1.18 -9.16
N LEU A 249 6.90 -0.51 -8.18
CA LEU A 249 7.85 -1.08 -7.22
C LEU A 249 7.47 -2.51 -6.77
N PHE A 250 6.31 -2.69 -6.15
CA PHE A 250 5.90 -3.99 -5.59
C PHE A 250 5.95 -5.17 -6.59
N THR A 251 5.47 -4.99 -7.80
CA THR A 251 5.49 -6.06 -8.82
C THR A 251 6.86 -6.25 -9.46
N LYS A 252 7.79 -5.32 -9.26
CA LYS A 252 9.10 -5.28 -9.91
C LYS A 252 10.29 -5.46 -8.96
N VAL A 253 10.05 -5.49 -7.65
CA VAL A 253 11.07 -5.89 -6.66
C VAL A 253 11.52 -7.31 -6.99
N PRO A 254 12.84 -7.54 -7.18
CA PRO A 254 13.37 -8.84 -7.56
C PRO A 254 13.35 -9.79 -6.36
N LEU A 255 12.26 -10.54 -6.23
CA LEU A 255 11.95 -11.27 -5.00
C LEU A 255 13.04 -12.25 -4.59
N ALA A 256 13.56 -13.05 -5.53
CA ALA A 256 14.60 -14.02 -5.22
C ALA A 256 15.86 -13.35 -4.67
N TYR A 257 16.31 -12.27 -5.32
CA TYR A 257 17.45 -11.46 -4.90
C TYR A 257 17.20 -10.83 -3.51
N THR A 258 16.00 -10.31 -3.26
CA THR A 258 15.67 -9.74 -1.94
C THR A 258 15.61 -10.80 -0.85
N ILE A 259 15.12 -12.01 -1.15
CA ILE A 259 15.15 -13.13 -0.20
C ILE A 259 16.61 -13.50 0.13
N ASP A 260 17.48 -13.60 -0.88
CA ASP A 260 18.92 -13.84 -0.66
C ASP A 260 19.55 -12.77 0.24
N LEU A 261 19.28 -11.50 -0.03
CA LEU A 261 19.72 -10.38 0.78
C LEU A 261 19.26 -10.48 2.25
N ILE A 262 17.99 -10.83 2.48
CA ILE A 262 17.45 -11.02 3.84
C ILE A 262 18.16 -12.18 4.54
N ILE A 263 18.39 -13.27 3.83
CA ILE A 263 19.12 -14.42 4.36
C ILE A 263 20.54 -14.02 4.76
N ASP A 264 21.27 -13.33 3.90
CA ASP A 264 22.64 -12.89 4.16
C ASP A 264 22.73 -11.92 5.35
N LYS A 265 21.72 -11.05 5.54
CA LYS A 265 21.64 -10.13 6.69
C LYS A 265 21.33 -10.84 8.02
N LEU A 266 20.59 -11.95 7.99
CA LEU A 266 20.15 -12.66 9.21
C LEU A 266 21.03 -13.86 9.58
N TYR A 267 21.62 -14.52 8.58
CA TYR A 267 22.39 -15.75 8.75
C TYR A 267 23.78 -15.54 8.16
N GLU A 268 24.81 -15.55 9.00
CA GLU A 268 26.19 -15.52 8.48
C GLU A 268 26.47 -16.78 7.66
N LYS A 269 27.44 -16.71 6.74
CA LYS A 269 27.86 -17.87 5.95
C LYS A 269 28.30 -19.03 6.86
N CYS A 270 27.98 -20.26 6.46
CA CYS A 270 28.46 -21.45 7.15
C CYS A 270 29.82 -21.88 6.58
N ASP A 271 30.91 -21.56 7.27
CA ASP A 271 32.26 -21.95 6.84
C ASP A 271 32.45 -23.47 6.85
N LEU A 272 31.90 -24.16 7.87
CA LEU A 272 31.98 -25.62 8.02
C LEU A 272 31.30 -26.38 6.88
N CYS A 273 30.25 -25.80 6.32
CA CYS A 273 29.44 -26.40 5.26
C CYS A 273 30.02 -26.16 3.87
N SER A 274 30.84 -25.11 3.72
CA SER A 274 31.53 -24.75 2.48
C SER A 274 32.67 -25.74 2.15
N ILE A 275 33.19 -26.44 3.16
CA ILE A 275 34.35 -27.35 3.06
C ILE A 275 33.90 -28.82 2.92
N SER A 276 32.69 -29.17 3.39
CA SER A 276 32.21 -30.55 3.47
C SER A 276 31.34 -30.93 2.28
N ARG A 277 31.86 -31.77 1.37
CA ARG A 277 31.06 -32.46 0.33
C ARG A 277 30.08 -33.51 0.89
N LYS A 278 29.85 -33.59 2.21
CA LYS A 278 28.89 -34.53 2.81
C LYS A 278 27.49 -33.92 2.86
N LYS A 279 26.50 -34.69 2.39
CA LYS A 279 25.05 -34.36 2.29
C LYS A 279 24.35 -33.96 3.60
N MET A 280 25.04 -33.87 4.75
CA MET A 280 24.41 -33.56 6.03
C MET A 280 24.46 -32.05 6.28
N LYS A 281 23.36 -31.35 5.99
CA LYS A 281 23.21 -29.92 6.29
C LYS A 281 23.28 -29.74 7.81
N CYS A 282 24.11 -28.81 8.29
CA CYS A 282 24.12 -28.45 9.71
C CYS A 282 22.82 -27.73 10.09
N ARG A 283 22.51 -27.65 11.39
CA ARG A 283 21.28 -27.00 11.90
C ARG A 283 21.10 -25.57 11.36
N LYS A 284 22.17 -24.77 11.35
CA LYS A 284 22.15 -23.40 10.82
C LYS A 284 21.75 -23.34 9.34
N CYS A 285 22.27 -24.25 8.51
CA CYS A 285 21.92 -24.30 7.09
C CYS A 285 20.49 -24.80 6.85
N GLU A 286 19.99 -25.70 7.71
CA GLU A 286 18.59 -26.11 7.66
C GLU A 286 17.68 -24.94 8.05
N ASP A 287 17.96 -24.25 9.16
CA ASP A 287 17.21 -23.09 9.63
C ASP A 287 17.22 -21.94 8.60
N THR A 288 18.34 -21.76 7.89
CA THR A 288 18.47 -20.80 6.78
C THR A 288 17.52 -21.15 5.63
N GLU A 289 17.49 -22.42 5.22
CA GLU A 289 16.63 -22.90 4.14
C GLU A 289 15.14 -22.90 4.55
N ASP A 290 14.86 -23.23 5.81
CA ASP A 290 13.53 -23.17 6.38
C ASP A 290 13.01 -21.72 6.39
N PHE A 291 13.84 -20.75 6.77
CA PHE A 291 13.48 -19.31 6.71
C PHE A 291 13.27 -18.82 5.29
N ARG A 292 14.14 -19.22 4.35
CA ARG A 292 13.98 -18.94 2.92
C ARG A 292 12.65 -19.49 2.40
N THR A 293 12.27 -20.69 2.83
CA THR A 293 10.99 -21.31 2.47
C THR A 293 9.80 -20.53 3.04
N LEU A 294 9.88 -20.06 4.30
CA LEU A 294 8.85 -19.18 4.88
C LEU A 294 8.66 -17.89 4.07
N LEU A 295 9.76 -17.25 3.66
CA LEU A 295 9.71 -16.03 2.84
C LEU A 295 9.04 -16.28 1.48
N ARG A 296 9.36 -17.39 0.80
CA ARG A 296 8.74 -17.76 -0.48
C ARG A 296 7.23 -18.03 -0.34
N LEU A 297 6.84 -18.84 0.64
CA LEU A 297 5.43 -19.15 0.92
C LEU A 297 4.60 -17.89 1.22
N ALA A 298 5.21 -16.91 1.88
CA ALA A 298 4.56 -15.64 2.22
C ALA A 298 4.43 -14.64 1.05
N THR A 299 5.11 -14.88 -0.08
CA THR A 299 5.23 -13.91 -1.18
C THR A 299 4.76 -14.48 -2.54
N SER A 300 5.54 -15.37 -3.15
CA SER A 300 5.39 -15.87 -4.54
C SER A 300 4.64 -17.18 -4.70
N GLU A 301 3.91 -17.62 -3.67
CA GLU A 301 3.02 -18.79 -3.78
C GLU A 301 1.55 -18.41 -3.54
N THR A 302 1.19 -17.15 -3.79
CA THR A 302 -0.17 -16.64 -3.60
C THR A 302 -1.01 -16.89 -4.84
N HIS A 303 -2.08 -17.69 -4.70
CA HIS A 303 -3.08 -17.88 -5.75
C HIS A 303 -4.28 -16.95 -5.57
N PHE A 304 -4.87 -16.55 -6.69
CA PHE A 304 -5.94 -15.58 -6.72
C PHE A 304 -6.90 -15.75 -7.89
N VAL A 305 -8.11 -15.24 -7.72
CA VAL A 305 -9.12 -15.20 -8.77
C VAL A 305 -9.23 -13.81 -9.37
N TYR A 306 -9.27 -13.76 -10.70
CA TYR A 306 -9.62 -12.59 -11.49
C TYR A 306 -10.54 -13.00 -12.64
N ASN A 307 -11.67 -12.30 -12.80
CA ASN A 307 -12.62 -12.56 -13.88
C ASN A 307 -12.99 -14.05 -14.05
N ASN A 308 -13.26 -14.74 -12.93
CA ASN A 308 -13.56 -16.18 -12.85
C ASN A 308 -12.43 -17.13 -13.28
N ASN A 309 -11.25 -16.62 -13.58
CA ASN A 309 -10.06 -17.42 -13.85
C ASN A 309 -9.14 -17.42 -12.62
N LEU A 310 -8.45 -18.54 -12.40
CA LEU A 310 -7.51 -18.71 -11.31
C LEU A 310 -6.08 -18.48 -11.80
N TYR A 311 -5.30 -17.78 -10.99
CA TYR A 311 -3.92 -17.42 -11.27
C TYR A 311 -3.06 -17.64 -10.03
N GLU A 312 -1.76 -17.74 -10.26
CA GLU A 312 -0.73 -17.79 -9.24
C GLU A 312 0.30 -16.70 -9.55
N GLN A 313 0.65 -15.90 -8.55
CA GLN A 313 1.76 -14.96 -8.66
C GLN A 313 3.05 -15.73 -8.41
N ILE A 314 3.97 -15.74 -9.38
CA ILE A 314 5.23 -16.50 -9.34
C ILE A 314 6.46 -15.62 -9.09
N ASP A 315 6.35 -14.30 -9.26
CA ASP A 315 7.42 -13.34 -8.97
C ASP A 315 6.87 -11.99 -8.47
N GLY A 316 7.76 -11.15 -7.95
CA GLY A 316 7.45 -9.88 -7.30
C GLY A 316 6.66 -10.08 -5.99
N VAL A 317 6.17 -8.97 -5.44
CA VAL A 317 5.28 -8.99 -4.27
C VAL A 317 3.94 -8.35 -4.61
N SER A 318 2.85 -8.93 -4.13
CA SER A 318 1.51 -8.41 -4.38
C SER A 318 1.20 -7.22 -3.48
N ILE A 319 0.63 -6.18 -4.08
CA ILE A 319 0.06 -5.04 -3.37
C ILE A 319 -1.16 -5.55 -2.59
N GLY A 320 -1.00 -5.69 -1.28
CA GLY A 320 -2.01 -6.21 -0.36
C GLY A 320 -1.52 -7.39 0.49
N GLY A 321 -0.37 -8.00 0.18
CA GLY A 321 0.28 -8.95 1.07
C GLY A 321 0.86 -8.25 2.31
N PRO A 322 0.70 -8.78 3.54
CA PRO A 322 1.22 -8.14 4.76
C PRO A 322 2.74 -7.95 4.76
N LEU A 323 3.47 -8.83 4.07
CA LEU A 323 4.93 -8.82 3.99
C LEU A 323 5.46 -7.92 2.84
N ALA A 324 4.61 -7.52 1.89
CA ALA A 324 5.04 -6.85 0.67
C ALA A 324 5.78 -5.52 0.93
N GLY A 325 5.28 -4.71 1.88
CA GLY A 325 5.92 -3.45 2.29
C GLY A 325 7.31 -3.67 2.86
N THR A 326 7.47 -4.67 3.74
CA THR A 326 8.76 -5.02 4.34
C THR A 326 9.78 -5.45 3.30
N ILE A 327 9.39 -6.30 2.34
CA ILE A 327 10.28 -6.76 1.26
C ILE A 327 10.73 -5.58 0.38
N ALA A 328 9.78 -4.72 -0.01
CA ALA A 328 10.08 -3.55 -0.81
C ALA A 328 11.04 -2.58 -0.08
N ASP A 329 10.80 -2.31 1.20
CA ASP A 329 11.67 -1.42 1.99
C ASP A 329 13.07 -1.99 2.15
N ILE A 330 13.21 -3.28 2.49
CA ILE A 330 14.53 -3.91 2.66
C ILE A 330 15.35 -3.83 1.37
N PHE A 331 14.70 -4.11 0.23
CA PHE A 331 15.35 -4.00 -1.07
C PHE A 331 15.78 -2.55 -1.37
N MET A 332 14.88 -1.57 -1.17
CA MET A 332 15.17 -0.17 -1.44
C MET A 332 16.25 0.40 -0.52
N ILE A 333 16.28 0.01 0.76
CA ILE A 333 17.34 0.38 1.70
C ILE A 333 18.68 -0.15 1.20
N HIS A 334 18.75 -1.41 0.79
CA HIS A 334 19.98 -1.98 0.28
C HIS A 334 20.46 -1.31 -1.01
N LEU A 335 19.54 -0.96 -1.92
CA LEU A 335 19.85 -0.18 -3.12
C LEU A 335 20.46 1.18 -2.75
N GLU A 336 19.86 1.89 -1.80
CA GLU A 336 20.34 3.20 -1.32
C GLU A 336 21.71 3.12 -0.66
N GLU A 337 21.93 2.12 0.19
CA GLU A 337 23.21 1.85 0.84
C GLU A 337 24.29 1.54 -0.21
N SER A 338 23.97 0.69 -1.19
CA SER A 338 24.92 0.25 -2.21
C SER A 338 25.31 1.35 -3.19
N LEU A 339 24.38 2.26 -3.49
CA LEU A 339 24.59 3.36 -4.44
C LEU A 339 25.03 4.67 -3.76
N HIS A 340 25.18 4.72 -2.44
CA HIS A 340 25.42 5.96 -1.70
C HIS A 340 26.57 6.78 -2.27
N ASP A 341 27.73 6.16 -2.44
CA ASP A 341 28.94 6.83 -2.92
C ASP A 341 28.80 7.31 -4.37
N ASP A 342 28.16 6.51 -5.23
CA ASP A 342 28.01 6.86 -6.64
C ASP A 342 26.96 7.97 -6.83
N LEU A 343 25.88 7.95 -6.06
CA LEU A 343 24.92 9.06 -6.01
C LEU A 343 25.59 10.34 -5.50
N TYR A 344 26.41 10.23 -4.45
CA TYR A 344 27.13 11.38 -3.91
C TYR A 344 28.13 11.95 -4.93
N LYS A 345 28.90 11.11 -5.62
CA LYS A 345 29.80 11.54 -6.72
C LYS A 345 29.06 12.22 -7.86
N ASN A 346 27.83 11.79 -8.14
CA ASN A 346 26.96 12.39 -9.16
C ASN A 346 26.22 13.65 -8.68
N GLY A 347 26.54 14.18 -7.51
CA GLY A 347 26.04 15.46 -7.02
C GLY A 347 24.78 15.38 -6.16
N VAL A 348 24.36 14.18 -5.73
CA VAL A 348 23.29 14.04 -4.73
C VAL A 348 23.83 14.45 -3.35
N ARG A 349 23.11 15.34 -2.67
CA ARG A 349 23.50 15.88 -1.35
C ARG A 349 22.47 15.55 -0.27
N LEU A 350 21.24 15.27 -0.65
CA LEU A 350 20.18 14.79 0.23
C LEU A 350 19.37 13.72 -0.49
N TRP A 351 18.98 12.69 0.25
CA TRP A 351 18.08 11.64 -0.22
C TRP A 351 17.06 11.30 0.89
N ARG A 352 15.77 11.47 0.58
CA ARG A 352 14.64 11.26 1.50
C ARG A 352 13.55 10.45 0.80
N ARG A 353 13.35 9.19 1.19
CA ARG A 353 12.41 8.27 0.55
C ARG A 353 11.21 7.96 1.42
N PHE A 354 10.03 7.93 0.80
CA PHE A 354 8.81 7.38 1.36
C PHE A 354 8.29 6.28 0.42
N VAL A 355 8.51 5.02 0.79
CA VAL A 355 8.18 3.84 -0.03
C VAL A 355 8.84 3.90 -1.42
N ASP A 356 8.10 4.26 -2.47
CA ASP A 356 8.52 4.36 -3.88
C ASP A 356 8.90 5.78 -4.31
N ASP A 357 8.39 6.80 -3.60
CA ASP A 357 8.66 8.21 -3.88
C ASP A 357 9.92 8.67 -3.12
N THR A 358 10.87 9.31 -3.81
CA THR A 358 12.06 9.93 -3.22
C THR A 358 12.09 11.43 -3.50
N PHE A 359 12.45 12.23 -2.50
CA PHE A 359 12.86 13.62 -2.62
C PHE A 359 14.37 13.73 -2.45
N ALA A 360 15.03 14.43 -3.38
CA ALA A 360 16.47 14.63 -3.36
C ALA A 360 16.83 16.10 -3.56
N LEU A 361 17.96 16.50 -2.97
CA LEU A 361 18.64 17.75 -3.31
C LEU A 361 19.92 17.43 -4.05
N VAL A 362 20.11 18.06 -5.20
CA VAL A 362 21.27 17.83 -6.07
C VAL A 362 21.97 19.13 -6.41
N GLU A 363 23.25 19.04 -6.73
CA GLU A 363 24.04 20.19 -7.15
C GLU A 363 23.50 20.82 -8.45
N PRO A 364 23.63 22.16 -8.64
CA PRO A 364 23.16 22.86 -9.84
C PRO A 364 23.69 22.30 -11.16
N ASN A 365 24.95 21.86 -11.17
CA ASN A 365 25.65 21.34 -12.33
C ASN A 365 25.56 19.80 -12.47
N ALA A 366 24.90 19.11 -11.53
CA ALA A 366 24.75 17.65 -11.59
C ALA A 366 23.97 17.21 -12.84
N SER A 367 24.42 16.13 -13.49
CA SER A 367 23.68 15.53 -14.59
C SER A 367 22.60 14.59 -14.05
N ILE A 368 21.34 14.98 -14.21
CA ILE A 368 20.22 14.18 -13.69
C ILE A 368 20.08 12.85 -14.43
N ASN A 369 20.38 12.84 -15.72
CA ASN A 369 20.45 11.61 -16.51
C ASN A 369 21.56 10.67 -16.04
N SER A 370 22.68 11.21 -15.52
CA SER A 370 23.74 10.39 -14.93
C SER A 370 23.26 9.73 -13.63
N ILE A 371 22.62 10.52 -12.75
CA ILE A 371 22.01 9.99 -11.51
C ILE A 371 20.97 8.92 -11.85
N LEU A 372 20.10 9.17 -12.83
CA LEU A 372 19.09 8.22 -13.28
C LEU A 372 19.73 6.95 -13.85
N SER A 373 20.82 7.07 -14.59
CA SER A 373 21.57 5.92 -15.13
C SER A 373 22.20 5.08 -14.02
N VAL A 374 22.71 5.70 -12.95
CA VAL A 374 23.22 4.97 -11.77
C VAL A 374 22.09 4.20 -11.09
N LEU A 375 20.95 4.84 -10.85
CA LEU A 375 19.77 4.22 -10.23
C LEU A 375 19.24 3.03 -11.06
N ASN A 376 19.04 3.24 -12.37
CA ASN A 376 18.54 2.22 -13.28
C ASN A 376 19.57 1.14 -13.63
N GLY A 377 20.85 1.37 -13.31
CA GLY A 377 21.92 0.40 -13.48
C GLY A 377 22.00 -0.65 -12.37
N PHE A 378 21.30 -0.46 -11.25
CA PHE A 378 21.42 -1.34 -10.08
C PHE A 378 20.85 -2.74 -10.30
N HIS A 379 19.62 -2.83 -10.83
CA HIS A 379 18.97 -4.11 -11.08
C HIS A 379 18.03 -4.01 -12.30
N PRO A 380 18.05 -4.97 -13.24
CA PRO A 380 17.29 -4.90 -14.51
C PRO A 380 15.76 -4.84 -14.33
N SER A 381 15.24 -5.25 -13.18
CA SER A 381 13.80 -5.22 -12.92
C SER A 381 13.28 -3.86 -12.44
N ILE A 382 14.15 -2.96 -11.97
CA ILE A 382 13.77 -1.68 -11.37
C ILE A 382 13.97 -0.55 -12.37
N GLU A 383 12.99 0.34 -12.43
CA GLU A 383 13.03 1.52 -13.28
C GLU A 383 12.58 2.75 -12.50
N PHE A 384 13.49 3.69 -12.33
CA PHE A 384 13.25 5.02 -11.79
C PHE A 384 12.84 5.98 -12.90
N THR A 385 12.02 6.94 -12.51
CA THR A 385 11.71 8.17 -13.25
C THR A 385 11.99 9.37 -12.36
N PHE A 386 12.00 10.58 -12.93
CA PHE A 386 12.18 11.79 -12.15
C PHE A 386 11.24 12.92 -12.59
N GLU A 387 10.97 13.82 -11.65
CA GLU A 387 10.32 15.10 -11.84
C GLU A 387 11.23 16.21 -11.29
N MET A 388 11.47 17.23 -12.12
CA MET A 388 12.26 18.40 -11.75
C MET A 388 11.37 19.46 -11.11
N GLU A 389 11.94 20.26 -10.21
CA GLU A 389 11.29 21.48 -9.75
C GLU A 389 10.92 22.42 -10.90
N VAL A 390 9.79 23.10 -10.75
CA VAL A 390 9.30 24.14 -11.66
C VAL A 390 9.05 25.39 -10.81
N ASP A 391 9.56 26.53 -11.26
CA ASP A 391 9.44 27.81 -10.55
C ASP A 391 9.89 27.74 -9.07
N ASN A 392 11.03 27.07 -8.83
CA ASN A 392 11.58 26.82 -7.48
C ASN A 392 10.62 26.07 -6.54
N SER A 393 9.70 25.28 -7.10
CA SER A 393 8.73 24.51 -6.34
C SER A 393 8.69 23.05 -6.80
N LEU A 394 8.42 22.15 -5.86
CA LEU A 394 8.26 20.72 -6.13
C LEU A 394 7.28 20.12 -5.13
N SER A 395 6.46 19.18 -5.59
CA SER A 395 5.53 18.47 -4.72
C SER A 395 6.08 17.10 -4.35
N PHE A 396 6.05 16.75 -3.06
CA PHE A 396 6.44 15.45 -2.55
C PHE A 396 5.44 15.02 -1.47
N LEU A 397 4.88 13.80 -1.60
CA LEU A 397 3.75 13.35 -0.79
C LEU A 397 2.56 14.34 -0.86
N ASP A 398 2.07 14.78 0.30
CA ASP A 398 1.01 15.79 0.45
C ASP A 398 1.59 17.20 0.72
N VAL A 399 2.88 17.40 0.45
CA VAL A 399 3.62 18.64 0.73
C VAL A 399 4.05 19.30 -0.58
N HIS A 400 3.67 20.57 -0.75
CA HIS A 400 4.20 21.41 -1.82
C HIS A 400 5.32 22.27 -1.25
N VAL A 401 6.54 22.00 -1.68
CA VAL A 401 7.76 22.68 -1.25
C VAL A 401 8.02 23.86 -2.16
N ILE A 402 8.27 25.03 -1.57
CA ILE A 402 8.58 26.27 -2.29
C ILE A 402 9.90 26.81 -1.73
N ARG A 403 10.91 26.90 -2.59
CA ARG A 403 12.20 27.51 -2.26
C ARG A 403 12.17 28.99 -2.59
N SER A 404 12.44 29.81 -1.57
CA SER A 404 12.68 31.25 -1.71
C SER A 404 14.17 31.55 -1.57
N VAL A 405 14.55 32.82 -1.74
CA VAL A 405 15.96 33.27 -1.66
C VAL A 405 16.60 32.95 -0.30
N SER A 406 15.82 32.95 0.79
CA SER A 406 16.35 32.82 2.15
C SER A 406 15.92 31.54 2.88
N GLN A 407 14.88 30.85 2.43
CA GLN A 407 14.31 29.70 3.13
C GLN A 407 13.44 28.80 2.24
N TYR A 408 13.20 27.59 2.72
CA TYR A 408 12.14 26.72 2.22
C TYR A 408 10.84 26.96 2.99
N SER A 409 9.73 27.00 2.29
CA SER A 409 8.38 27.02 2.86
C SER A 409 7.58 25.84 2.32
N THR A 410 6.53 25.45 3.03
CA THR A 410 5.68 24.33 2.62
C THR A 410 4.21 24.69 2.71
N THR A 411 3.43 24.19 1.75
CA THR A 411 1.97 24.24 1.76
C THR A 411 1.41 22.84 1.50
N ILE A 412 0.09 22.65 1.63
CA ILE A 412 -0.54 21.37 1.37
C ILE A 412 -0.65 21.19 -0.15
N TYR A 413 -0.02 20.15 -0.68
CA TYR A 413 -0.24 19.74 -2.06
C TYR A 413 -1.55 18.98 -2.18
N ARG A 414 -2.37 19.34 -3.18
CA ARG A 414 -3.60 18.61 -3.51
C ARG A 414 -3.62 18.33 -5.00
N LYS A 415 -3.83 17.07 -5.37
CA LYS A 415 -4.01 16.69 -6.78
C LYS A 415 -5.29 17.35 -7.32
N SER A 416 -5.32 17.59 -8.64
CA SER A 416 -6.46 18.17 -9.35
C SER A 416 -7.78 17.42 -9.15
N THR A 417 -7.72 16.13 -8.82
CA THR A 417 -8.88 15.28 -8.54
C THR A 417 -9.38 15.37 -7.10
N PHE A 418 -8.85 16.27 -6.27
CA PHE A 418 -9.30 16.46 -4.90
C PHE A 418 -10.70 17.07 -4.89
N THR A 419 -11.67 16.32 -4.35
CA THR A 419 -13.09 16.70 -4.34
C THR A 419 -13.49 17.57 -3.14
N GLY A 420 -12.57 17.90 -2.24
CA GLY A 420 -12.91 18.56 -0.96
C GLY A 420 -13.53 17.62 0.08
N LEU A 421 -13.83 16.37 -0.28
CA LEU A 421 -14.50 15.42 0.58
C LEU A 421 -13.54 14.84 1.64
N ILE A 422 -13.75 15.26 2.88
CA ILE A 422 -13.02 14.74 4.04
C ILE A 422 -13.75 13.54 4.67
N MET A 423 -13.04 12.72 5.46
CA MET A 423 -13.68 11.71 6.32
C MET A 423 -14.38 12.41 7.47
N LYS A 424 -15.58 11.96 7.83
CA LYS A 424 -16.21 12.46 9.07
C LYS A 424 -15.27 12.08 10.21
N TRP A 425 -14.99 13.03 11.08
CA TRP A 425 -14.12 12.81 12.24
C TRP A 425 -14.53 11.59 13.08
N GLN A 426 -15.84 11.35 13.18
CA GLN A 426 -16.43 10.24 13.94
C GLN A 426 -16.52 8.91 13.15
N SER A 427 -15.98 8.83 11.93
CA SER A 427 -15.97 7.55 11.20
C SER A 427 -15.07 6.55 11.92
N TYR A 428 -15.43 5.26 11.87
CA TYR A 428 -14.60 4.15 12.35
C TYR A 428 -13.37 4.02 11.43
N VAL A 429 -12.29 4.67 11.85
CA VAL A 429 -11.03 4.75 11.11
C VAL A 429 -9.95 4.47 12.12
N PRO A 430 -9.00 3.57 11.83
CA PRO A 430 -7.87 3.39 12.72
C PRO A 430 -7.17 4.74 12.90
N LEU A 431 -7.06 5.18 14.15
CA LEU A 431 -6.22 6.31 14.52
C LEU A 431 -4.78 5.85 14.31
N SER A 432 -4.14 6.36 13.26
CA SER A 432 -2.72 6.14 12.95
C SER A 432 -1.83 7.05 13.77
#